data_AF-A0M491-F1
#
_entry.id   AF-A0M491-F1
#
_cell.length_a   1.000
_cell.length_b   1.000
_cell.length_c   1.000
_cell.angle_alpha   90.00
_cell.angle_beta   90.00
_cell.angle_gamma   90.00
#
_symmetry.space_group_name_H-M   'P 1'
#
loop_
_entity.id
_entity.type
_entity.pdbx_description
1 polymer ?
#
loop_
_entity_poly.entity_id
_entity_poly.type
_entity_poly.pdbx_seq_one_letter_code
_entity_poly.pdbx_strand_id
1 'polypeptide(L)'
;MINLFNAQIANLAIHKIGNKSRGEGKFLSQEQTSLNDEITPLLKEYYLKPFREKEENYFKFSHEIDLEFNEDQFLSQFKNPGLIPEFQNYKTEKGPKYSVQDLSSFPIDNGAVSESRKKFKGVIELDSNMTIKMDFVNAESADKFLEKGWDEEKQMYYYLCYFNSEKK
;
A
#
# COMPACT_ATOMS: atom_id res chain seq x y z
N MET A 1 -13.73 -11.03 2.86
CA MET A 1 -13.37 -11.68 1.58
C MET A 1 -14.32 -11.26 0.46
N ILE A 2 -13.83 -10.46 -0.48
CA ILE A 2 -14.60 -10.02 -1.66
C ILE A 2 -14.71 -11.18 -2.65
N ASN A 3 -15.92 -11.50 -3.09
CA ASN A 3 -16.13 -12.54 -4.11
C ASN A 3 -15.89 -11.97 -5.51
N LEU A 4 -14.77 -12.36 -6.13
CA LEU A 4 -14.34 -11.88 -7.44
C LEU A 4 -14.58 -12.90 -8.56
N PHE A 5 -15.33 -13.97 -8.30
CA PHE A 5 -15.56 -15.03 -9.29
C PHE A 5 -16.16 -14.49 -10.60
N ASN A 6 -17.06 -13.52 -10.49
CA ASN A 6 -17.72 -12.86 -11.63
C ASN A 6 -17.05 -11.55 -12.06
N ALA A 7 -15.86 -11.22 -11.53
CA ALA A 7 -15.19 -9.97 -11.86
C ALA A 7 -14.66 -9.98 -13.31
N GLN A 8 -14.89 -8.87 -14.02
CA GLN A 8 -14.49 -8.68 -15.41
C GLN A 8 -13.87 -7.31 -15.64
N ILE A 9 -12.85 -7.27 -16.47
CA ILE A 9 -12.26 -6.02 -16.98
C ILE A 9 -13.08 -5.65 -18.21
N ALA A 10 -13.90 -4.60 -18.11
CA ALA A 10 -14.79 -4.20 -19.19
C ALA A 10 -14.08 -3.35 -20.26
N ASN A 11 -13.15 -2.49 -19.83
CA ASN A 11 -12.46 -1.54 -20.71
C ASN A 11 -10.99 -1.43 -20.27
N LEU A 12 -10.10 -1.24 -21.24
CA LEU A 12 -8.68 -1.02 -21.02
C LEU A 12 -8.25 0.25 -21.76
N ALA A 13 -7.51 1.13 -21.08
CA ALA A 13 -6.87 2.29 -21.68
C ALA A 13 -5.40 2.28 -21.30
N ILE A 14 -4.50 2.44 -22.27
CA ILE A 14 -3.05 2.35 -22.05
C ILE A 14 -2.43 3.73 -22.31
N HIS A 15 -1.90 4.33 -21.25
CA HIS A 15 -1.17 5.58 -21.32
C HIS A 15 0.33 5.30 -21.14
N LYS A 16 1.18 5.99 -21.90
CA LYS A 16 2.63 5.96 -21.70
C LYS A 16 3.05 7.24 -21.01
N ILE A 17 3.51 7.12 -19.77
CA ILE A 17 4.05 8.25 -19.02
C ILE A 17 5.57 8.26 -19.21
N GLY A 18 6.08 9.30 -19.86
CA GLY A 18 7.52 9.49 -20.04
C GLY A 18 8.19 10.04 -18.79
N ASN A 19 9.51 9.84 -18.71
CA ASN A 19 10.34 10.44 -17.68
C ASN A 19 10.65 11.92 -17.96
N LYS A 20 10.15 12.79 -17.08
CA LYS A 20 10.37 14.25 -17.14
C LYS A 20 11.87 14.63 -17.13
N SER A 21 12.73 13.91 -16.40
CA SER A 21 14.16 14.22 -16.33
C SER A 21 14.92 13.88 -17.61
N ARG A 22 14.34 13.01 -18.45
CA ARG A 22 14.90 12.60 -19.75
C ARG A 22 14.23 13.31 -20.92
N GLY A 23 13.37 14.30 -20.64
CA GLY A 23 12.60 15.02 -21.67
C GLY A 23 11.55 14.15 -22.37
N GLU A 24 11.20 12.99 -21.81
CA GLU A 24 10.19 12.11 -22.39
C GLU A 24 8.79 12.62 -22.00
N GLY A 25 7.95 12.90 -23.01
CA GLY A 25 6.58 13.36 -22.79
C GLY A 25 5.61 12.25 -22.36
N LYS A 26 4.38 12.64 -22.05
CA LYS A 26 3.27 11.69 -21.83
C LYS A 26 2.47 11.49 -23.11
N PHE A 27 2.09 10.26 -23.37
CA PHE A 27 1.13 9.88 -24.41
C PHE A 27 -0.12 9.31 -23.75
N LEU A 28 -1.27 9.90 -24.08
CA LEU A 28 -2.56 9.46 -23.59
C LEU A 28 -3.32 8.80 -24.75
N SER A 29 -3.70 7.53 -24.60
CA SER A 29 -4.59 6.87 -25.54
C SER A 29 -5.90 7.65 -25.70
N GLN A 30 -6.28 7.90 -26.95
CA GLN A 30 -7.56 8.54 -27.29
C GLN A 30 -8.70 7.52 -27.37
N GLU A 31 -8.34 6.24 -27.52
CA GLU A 31 -9.29 5.13 -27.67
C GLU A 31 -8.95 4.01 -26.69
N GLN A 32 -9.93 3.14 -26.46
CA GLN A 32 -9.76 1.97 -25.61
C GLN A 32 -8.98 0.89 -26.36
N THR A 33 -8.09 0.21 -25.64
CA THR A 33 -7.37 -0.95 -26.15
C THR A 33 -8.28 -2.17 -26.12
N SER A 34 -8.35 -2.90 -27.23
CA SER A 34 -9.09 -4.15 -27.30
C SER A 34 -8.50 -5.21 -26.37
N LEU A 35 -9.35 -5.80 -25.54
CA LEU A 35 -9.04 -6.99 -24.78
C LEU A 35 -9.22 -8.22 -25.68
N ASN A 36 -8.31 -9.18 -25.59
CA ASN A 36 -8.42 -10.47 -26.27
C ASN A 36 -8.33 -11.61 -25.24
N ASP A 37 -8.62 -12.83 -25.69
CA ASP A 37 -8.71 -14.01 -24.81
C ASP A 37 -7.35 -14.42 -24.20
N GLU A 38 -6.24 -13.96 -24.79
CA GLU A 38 -4.89 -14.22 -24.28
C GLU A 38 -4.47 -13.23 -23.16
N ILE A 39 -4.77 -11.93 -23.33
CA ILE A 39 -4.33 -10.87 -22.43
C ILE A 39 -5.29 -10.73 -21.23
N THR A 40 -6.58 -10.94 -21.44
CA THR A 40 -7.60 -10.85 -20.40
C THR A 40 -7.28 -11.68 -19.14
N PRO A 41 -6.93 -12.98 -19.24
CA PRO A 41 -6.58 -13.77 -18.06
C PRO A 41 -5.29 -13.28 -17.39
N LEU A 42 -4.31 -12.80 -18.15
CA LEU A 42 -3.05 -12.25 -17.61
C LEU A 42 -3.29 -10.97 -16.82
N LEU A 43 -4.12 -10.06 -17.33
CA LEU A 43 -4.49 -8.84 -16.62
C LEU A 43 -5.33 -9.14 -15.38
N LYS A 44 -6.28 -10.07 -15.47
CA LYS A 44 -7.06 -10.50 -14.31
C LYS A 44 -6.16 -11.10 -13.23
N GLU A 45 -5.21 -11.96 -13.61
CA GLU A 45 -4.27 -12.53 -12.66
C GLU A 45 -3.38 -11.45 -12.05
N TYR A 46 -2.78 -10.57 -12.84
CA TYR A 46 -1.89 -9.54 -12.33
C TYR A 46 -2.60 -8.54 -11.41
N TYR A 47 -3.75 -8.00 -11.83
CA TYR A 47 -4.44 -6.93 -11.10
C TYR A 47 -5.43 -7.43 -10.03
N LEU A 48 -6.03 -8.61 -10.20
CA LEU A 48 -7.05 -9.11 -9.27
C LEU A 48 -6.50 -10.14 -8.27
N LYS A 49 -5.31 -10.72 -8.49
CA LYS A 49 -4.67 -11.64 -7.53
C LYS A 49 -4.56 -11.06 -6.12
N PRO A 50 -4.13 -9.79 -5.90
CA PRO A 50 -4.06 -9.22 -4.55
C PRO A 50 -5.38 -9.20 -3.80
N PHE A 51 -6.52 -9.19 -4.51
CA PHE A 51 -7.85 -9.18 -3.91
C PHE A 51 -8.42 -10.60 -3.66
N ARG A 52 -7.71 -11.66 -4.10
CA ARG A 52 -8.06 -13.08 -3.86
C ARG A 52 -7.27 -13.68 -2.70
N GLU A 53 -6.13 -13.09 -2.34
CA GLU A 53 -5.29 -13.56 -1.25
C GLU A 53 -6.00 -13.34 0.10
N LYS A 54 -5.91 -14.33 1.00
CA LYS A 54 -6.53 -14.29 2.34
C LYS A 54 -5.91 -13.25 3.26
N GLU A 55 -4.69 -12.79 2.95
CA GLU A 55 -4.07 -11.65 3.62
C GLU A 55 -4.74 -10.39 3.08
N GLU A 56 -5.81 -9.99 3.76
CA GLU A 56 -6.59 -8.77 3.52
C GLU A 56 -5.76 -7.50 3.81
N ASN A 57 -4.64 -7.31 3.11
CA ASN A 57 -3.89 -6.06 3.06
C ASN A 57 -4.62 -5.07 2.14
N TYR A 58 -5.90 -4.81 2.44
CA TYR A 58 -6.59 -3.68 1.84
C TYR A 58 -5.99 -2.42 2.45
N PHE A 59 -5.17 -1.73 1.67
CA PHE A 59 -4.64 -0.45 2.09
C PHE A 59 -5.81 0.51 2.35
N LYS A 60 -5.99 0.88 3.62
CA LYS A 60 -6.89 1.94 4.02
C LYS A 60 -6.24 3.27 3.64
N PHE A 61 -6.86 4.03 2.77
CA PHE A 61 -6.52 5.45 2.60
C PHE A 61 -7.11 6.30 3.73
N SER A 62 -7.06 5.85 4.99
CA SER A 62 -7.18 6.77 6.13
C SER A 62 -5.79 7.28 6.41
N HIS A 63 -5.51 8.45 5.86
CA HIS A 63 -4.19 9.03 5.96
C HIS A 63 -4.03 9.65 7.35
N GLU A 64 -3.06 9.20 8.14
CA GLU A 64 -2.64 9.91 9.37
C GLU A 64 -2.04 11.30 9.08
N ILE A 65 -1.98 11.72 7.81
CA ILE A 65 -1.25 12.89 7.34
C ILE A 65 -2.17 14.08 7.06
N ASP A 66 -3.44 13.87 6.64
CA ASP A 66 -4.31 15.01 6.32
C ASP A 66 -5.81 14.77 6.53
N LEU A 67 -6.48 15.81 7.05
CA LEU A 67 -7.88 15.83 7.48
C LEU A 67 -8.87 15.83 6.30
N GLU A 68 -8.43 16.20 5.09
CA GLU A 68 -9.27 16.32 3.89
C GLU A 68 -9.85 15.00 3.37
N PHE A 69 -9.38 13.85 3.89
CA PHE A 69 -9.83 12.52 3.48
C PHE A 69 -10.75 11.83 4.50
N ASN A 70 -11.16 12.52 5.56
CA ASN A 70 -12.06 11.97 6.58
C ASN A 70 -13.53 12.02 6.12
N GLU A 71 -14.32 11.00 6.47
CA GLU A 71 -15.76 10.92 6.17
C GLU A 71 -16.51 12.16 6.68
N ASP A 72 -16.14 12.66 7.87
CA ASP A 72 -16.72 13.88 8.44
C ASP A 72 -16.41 15.14 7.60
N GLN A 73 -15.23 15.20 6.99
CA GLN A 73 -14.83 16.30 6.11
C GLN A 73 -15.55 16.19 4.77
N PHE A 74 -15.70 14.98 4.21
CA PHE A 74 -16.53 14.71 3.04
C PHE A 74 -18.00 15.09 3.27
N LEU A 75 -18.58 14.73 4.42
CA LEU A 75 -19.95 15.08 4.77
C LEU A 75 -20.14 16.60 4.93
N SER A 76 -19.10 17.32 5.37
CA SER A 76 -19.12 18.78 5.46
C SER A 76 -19.10 19.50 4.10
N GLN A 77 -18.73 18.81 3.01
CA GLN A 77 -18.74 19.37 1.65
C GLN A 77 -20.15 19.38 1.01
N PHE A 78 -21.13 18.71 1.60
CA PHE A 78 -22.51 18.74 1.10
C PHE A 78 -23.14 20.12 1.35
N LYS A 79 -23.47 20.82 0.27
CA LYS A 79 -24.14 22.14 0.31
C LYS A 79 -25.54 22.09 0.93
N ASN A 80 -26.15 20.91 1.00
CA ASN A 80 -27.45 20.68 1.61
C ASN A 80 -27.30 19.78 2.85
N PRO A 81 -27.42 20.33 4.07
CA PRO A 81 -27.31 19.56 5.32
C PRO A 81 -28.36 18.46 5.46
N GLY A 82 -29.50 18.56 4.76
CA GLY A 82 -30.57 17.56 4.77
C GLY A 82 -30.19 16.23 4.11
N LEU A 83 -29.11 16.20 3.34
CA LEU A 83 -28.60 14.97 2.71
C LEU A 83 -27.74 14.13 3.67
N ILE A 84 -27.24 14.71 4.76
CA ILE A 84 -26.42 14.00 5.75
C ILE A 84 -27.26 12.92 6.48
N PRO A 85 -28.47 13.23 7.00
CA PRO A 85 -29.36 12.21 7.56
C PRO A 85 -29.77 11.14 6.54
N GLU A 86 -30.02 11.52 5.28
CA GLU A 86 -30.38 10.56 4.22
C GLU A 86 -29.23 9.60 3.90
N PHE A 87 -27.99 10.10 3.85
CA PHE A 87 -26.79 9.29 3.66
C PHE A 87 -26.59 8.31 4.82
N GLN A 88 -26.74 8.78 6.07
CA GLN A 88 -26.65 7.94 7.27
C GLN A 88 -27.74 6.86 7.29
N ASN A 89 -28.98 7.21 6.94
CA ASN A 89 -30.09 6.27 6.84
C ASN A 89 -29.86 5.26 5.71
N TYR A 90 -29.34 5.68 4.57
CA TYR A 90 -28.99 4.77 3.48
C TYR A 90 -27.91 3.76 3.90
N LYS A 91 -26.85 4.21 4.58
CA LYS A 91 -25.78 3.36 5.13
C LYS A 91 -26.33 2.33 6.11
N THR A 92 -27.25 2.74 6.98
CA THR A 92 -27.78 1.91 8.07
C THR A 92 -28.89 0.96 7.62
N GLU A 93 -29.84 1.44 6.81
CA GLU A 93 -31.05 0.68 6.46
C GLU A 93 -30.95 -0.03 5.11
N LYS A 94 -30.29 0.59 4.12
CA LYS A 94 -30.19 0.04 2.76
C LYS A 94 -28.91 -0.75 2.55
N GLY A 95 -27.81 -0.34 3.18
CA GLY A 95 -26.52 -1.04 3.12
C GLY A 95 -26.64 -2.55 3.42
N PRO A 96 -27.16 -2.95 4.59
CA PRO A 96 -27.32 -4.37 4.94
C PRO A 96 -28.27 -5.11 4.00
N LYS A 97 -29.33 -4.44 3.53
CA LYS A 97 -30.34 -5.02 2.63
C LYS A 97 -29.78 -5.41 1.25
N TYR A 98 -28.77 -4.69 0.76
CA TYR A 98 -28.10 -4.98 -0.50
C TYR A 98 -26.76 -5.70 -0.33
N SER A 99 -26.51 -6.28 0.86
CA SER A 99 -25.23 -6.92 1.21
C SER A 99 -24.01 -6.01 1.02
N VAL A 100 -24.21 -4.69 1.12
CA VAL A 100 -23.13 -3.71 1.14
C VAL A 100 -22.52 -3.80 2.54
N GLN A 101 -21.36 -4.44 2.65
CA GLN A 101 -20.60 -4.48 3.89
C GLN A 101 -20.10 -3.08 4.21
N ASP A 102 -20.27 -2.66 5.47
CA ASP A 102 -19.65 -1.45 5.98
C ASP A 102 -18.14 -1.68 6.11
N LEU A 103 -17.39 -1.22 5.11
CA LEU A 103 -15.93 -1.31 5.06
C LEU A 103 -15.23 -0.16 5.81
N SER A 104 -15.99 0.69 6.52
CA SER A 104 -15.43 1.85 7.24
C SER A 104 -14.54 1.45 8.42
N SER A 105 -14.77 0.27 9.00
CA SER A 105 -13.98 -0.25 10.11
C SER A 105 -13.67 -1.74 9.90
N PHE A 106 -12.39 -2.03 9.70
CA PHE A 106 -11.86 -3.37 9.84
C PHE A 106 -10.78 -3.35 10.92
N PRO A 107 -10.69 -4.40 11.74
CA PRO A 107 -9.63 -4.51 12.72
C PRO A 107 -8.30 -4.53 11.98
N ILE A 108 -7.41 -3.59 12.32
CA ILE A 108 -6.03 -3.64 11.87
C ILE A 108 -5.44 -4.92 12.44
N ASP A 109 -4.99 -5.83 11.57
CA ASP A 109 -4.30 -7.03 12.00
C ASP A 109 -2.93 -6.63 12.58
N ASN A 110 -2.86 -6.63 13.91
CA ASN A 110 -1.64 -6.29 14.63
C ASN A 110 -0.49 -7.26 14.30
N GLY A 111 -0.78 -8.48 13.87
CA GLY A 111 0.17 -9.45 13.34
C GLY A 111 0.76 -8.97 12.00
N ALA A 112 -0.09 -8.61 11.04
CA ALA A 112 0.35 -8.08 9.74
C ALA A 112 1.12 -6.75 9.87
N VAL A 113 0.70 -5.87 10.79
CA VAL A 113 1.45 -4.63 11.11
C VAL A 113 2.78 -4.95 11.80
N SER A 114 2.81 -5.94 12.70
CA SER A 114 4.06 -6.38 13.35
C SER A 114 5.03 -6.98 12.34
N GLU A 115 4.57 -7.85 11.44
CA GLU A 115 5.38 -8.43 10.36
C GLU A 115 5.86 -7.36 9.37
N SER A 116 4.99 -6.44 8.98
CA SER A 116 5.37 -5.30 8.13
C SER A 116 6.40 -4.41 8.82
N ARG A 117 6.22 -4.08 10.12
CA ARG A 117 7.20 -3.34 10.93
C ARG A 117 8.53 -4.09 11.05
N LYS A 118 8.52 -5.42 11.17
CA LYS A 118 9.74 -6.25 11.17
C LYS A 118 10.45 -6.17 9.82
N LYS A 119 9.72 -6.24 8.71
CA LYS A 119 10.28 -6.07 7.35
C LYS A 119 10.88 -4.68 7.14
N PHE A 120 10.21 -3.63 7.61
CA PHE A 120 10.73 -2.25 7.58
C PHE A 120 11.95 -2.04 8.46
N LYS A 121 12.06 -2.74 9.60
CA LYS A 121 13.28 -2.74 10.42
C LYS A 121 14.44 -3.53 9.80
N GLY A 122 14.17 -4.43 8.86
CA GLY A 122 15.16 -5.31 8.23
C GLY A 122 16.00 -4.67 7.14
N VAL A 123 15.66 -3.47 6.67
CA VAL A 123 16.39 -2.78 5.60
C VAL A 123 16.74 -1.37 6.07
N ILE A 124 18.04 -1.08 6.14
CA ILE A 124 18.55 0.27 6.37
C ILE A 124 19.14 0.77 5.05
N GLU A 125 18.55 1.84 4.52
CA GLU A 125 19.06 2.55 3.35
C GLU A 125 19.95 3.71 3.81
N LEU A 126 21.17 3.76 3.26
CA LEU A 126 22.15 4.80 3.55
C LEU A 126 22.23 5.78 2.37
N ASP A 127 22.56 7.03 2.66
CA ASP A 127 22.77 8.11 1.68
C ASP A 127 23.91 7.84 0.69
N SER A 128 24.82 6.93 1.04
CA SER A 128 25.92 6.46 0.18
C SER A 128 25.51 5.46 -0.91
N ASN A 129 24.20 5.22 -1.12
CA ASN A 129 23.64 4.15 -1.97
C ASN A 129 24.01 2.74 -1.50
N MET A 130 24.35 2.59 -0.22
CA MET A 130 24.55 1.29 0.42
C MET A 130 23.27 0.87 1.15
N THR A 131 23.01 -0.44 1.20
CA THR A 131 21.87 -0.99 1.92
C THR A 131 22.34 -2.07 2.88
N ILE A 132 21.98 -1.95 4.15
CA ILE A 132 22.19 -3.00 5.15
C ILE A 132 20.91 -3.80 5.22
N LYS A 133 20.94 -5.04 4.71
CA LYS A 133 19.85 -5.99 4.82
C LYS A 133 20.11 -6.95 5.96
N MET A 134 19.17 -7.01 6.89
CA MET A 134 19.20 -7.86 8.06
C MET A 134 18.08 -8.88 7.93
N ASP A 135 18.44 -10.15 7.91
CA ASP A 135 17.48 -11.24 7.80
C ASP A 135 16.95 -11.59 9.21
N PHE A 136 15.94 -10.83 9.64
CA PHE A 136 15.39 -10.97 10.99
C PHE A 136 14.30 -12.04 11.04
N VAL A 137 14.69 -13.26 11.42
CA VAL A 137 13.75 -14.21 12.04
C VAL A 137 13.33 -13.72 13.44
N ASN A 138 14.15 -12.88 14.10
CA ASN A 138 13.84 -12.24 15.38
C ASN A 138 14.34 -10.78 15.40
N ALA A 139 13.46 -9.81 15.60
CA ALA A 139 13.79 -8.38 15.59
C ALA A 139 14.64 -7.92 16.80
N GLU A 140 14.70 -8.72 17.88
CA GLU A 140 15.53 -8.43 19.06
C GLU A 140 17.02 -8.72 18.84
N SER A 141 17.39 -9.46 17.78
CA SER A 141 18.80 -9.77 17.51
C SER A 141 19.56 -8.64 16.82
N ALA A 142 18.87 -7.64 16.27
CA ALA A 142 19.45 -6.49 15.59
C ALA A 142 20.49 -5.77 16.47
N ASP A 143 20.05 -5.40 17.67
CA ASP A 143 20.82 -4.59 18.61
C ASP A 143 22.05 -5.35 19.16
N LYS A 144 22.07 -6.69 19.02
CA LYS A 144 23.21 -7.52 19.42
C LYS A 144 24.37 -7.46 18.41
N PHE A 145 24.07 -7.26 17.13
CA PHE A 145 25.06 -7.37 16.05
C PHE A 145 25.31 -6.06 15.31
N LEU A 146 24.55 -5.01 15.63
CA LEU A 146 24.71 -3.68 15.04
C LEU A 146 24.82 -2.61 16.10
N GLU A 147 25.84 -1.77 15.96
CA GLU A 147 26.04 -0.59 16.79
C GLU A 147 26.13 0.64 15.88
N LYS A 148 25.35 1.67 16.17
CA LYS A 148 25.39 2.95 15.46
C LYS A 148 26.20 3.96 16.26
N GLY A 149 27.12 4.67 15.60
CA GLY A 149 27.88 5.76 16.20
C GLY A 149 28.03 6.96 15.29
N TRP A 150 28.68 8.00 15.81
CA TRP A 150 29.06 9.21 15.09
C TRP A 150 30.59 9.34 15.11
N ASP A 151 31.18 9.53 13.94
CA ASP A 151 32.62 9.78 13.78
C ASP A 151 32.85 11.29 13.74
N GLU A 152 33.50 11.84 14.78
CA GLU A 152 33.78 13.27 14.88
C GLU A 152 34.82 13.76 13.85
N GLU A 153 35.76 12.93 13.42
CA GLU A 153 36.77 13.34 12.44
C GLU A 153 36.19 13.38 11.03
N LYS A 154 35.37 12.38 10.70
CA LYS A 154 34.76 12.22 9.38
C LYS A 154 33.43 12.95 9.23
N GLN A 155 32.87 13.45 10.34
CA GLN A 155 31.57 14.14 10.38
C GLN A 155 30.45 13.30 9.73
N MET A 156 30.41 12.00 10.04
CA MET A 156 29.42 11.07 9.49
C MET A 156 28.99 10.01 10.51
N TYR A 157 27.78 9.48 10.33
CA TYR A 157 27.31 8.32 11.08
C TYR A 157 27.92 7.03 10.53
N TYR A 158 28.18 6.07 11.41
CA TYR A 158 28.63 4.73 11.03
C TYR A 158 27.77 3.65 11.68
N TYR A 159 27.81 2.47 11.08
CA TYR A 159 27.32 1.22 11.66
C TYR A 159 28.49 0.23 11.78
N LEU A 160 28.66 -0.40 12.94
CA LEU A 160 29.55 -1.53 13.15
C LEU A 160 28.74 -2.82 13.11
N CYS A 161 29.15 -3.77 12.26
CA CYS A 161 28.54 -5.08 12.15
C CYS A 161 29.42 -6.13 12.84
N TYR A 162 28.89 -6.81 13.84
CA TYR A 162 29.57 -7.88 14.55
C TYR A 162 29.12 -9.25 14.02
N PHE A 163 30.07 -10.19 13.86
CA PHE A 163 29.77 -11.58 13.47
C PHE A 163 30.71 -12.54 14.19
N ASN A 164 30.27 -13.78 14.44
CA ASN A 164 31.07 -14.80 15.12
C ASN A 164 31.88 -15.66 14.13
N SER A 165 31.28 -15.98 12.99
CA SER A 165 31.93 -16.78 11.94
C SER A 165 31.41 -16.38 10.56
N GLU A 166 32.33 -16.31 9.60
CA GLU A 166 32.01 -16.04 8.20
C GLU A 166 31.44 -17.31 7.56
N LYS A 167 30.30 -17.18 6.87
CA LYS A 167 29.74 -18.24 6.03
C LYS A 167 29.98 -17.87 4.56
N LYS A 168 30.58 -18.78 3.80
CA LYS A 168 30.79 -18.65 2.35
C LYS A 168 29.71 -19.40 1.58
#